data_AF-A0A7D5C310-F1
#
_entry.id   AF-A0A7D5C310-F1
#
_cell.length_a   1.000
_cell.length_b   1.000
_cell.length_c   1.000
_cell.angle_alpha   90.00
_cell.angle_beta   90.00
_cell.angle_gamma   90.00
#
_symmetry.space_group_name_H-M   'P 1'
#
loop_
_entity.id
_entity.type
_entity.pdbx_description
1 polymer ?
#
loop_
_entity_poly.entity_id
_entity_poly.type
_entity_poly.pdbx_seq_one_letter_code
_entity_poly.pdbx_strand_id
1 'polypeptide(L)' 'MAKFEDAEERILNKLICMRCNARNPQRADQCRKCGYGNLRPKAKEPRSA' A
#
# COMPACT_ATOMS: atom_id res chain seq x y z
N MET A 1 13.43 1.50 -16.75
CA MET A 1 12.03 1.98 -16.82
C MET A 1 12.02 3.47 -16.57
N ALA A 2 11.18 4.24 -17.28
CA ALA A 2 10.99 5.65 -16.97
C ALA A 2 10.44 5.79 -15.53
N LYS A 3 11.02 6.71 -14.75
CA LYS A 3 10.56 7.01 -13.38
C LYS A 3 9.70 8.26 -13.43
N PHE A 4 8.56 8.23 -12.75
CA PHE A 4 7.62 9.33 -12.64
C PHE A 4 7.27 9.54 -11.16
N GLU A 5 8.06 10.38 -10.49
CA GLU A 5 8.07 10.49 -9.02
C GLU A 5 6.68 10.85 -8.44
N ASP A 6 6.00 11.84 -9.03
CA ASP A 6 4.66 12.26 -8.61
C ASP A 6 3.63 11.13 -8.71
N ALA A 7 3.73 10.31 -9.75
CA ALA A 7 2.82 9.19 -9.97
C ALA A 7 3.12 8.06 -8.97
N GLU A 8 4.39 7.76 -8.74
CA GLU A 8 4.81 6.76 -7.76
C GLU A 8 4.33 7.12 -6.36
N GLU A 9 4.47 8.38 -5.94
CA GLU A 9 4.01 8.81 -4.63
C GLU A 9 2.49 8.69 -4.50
N ARG A 10 1.72 9.13 -5.50
CA ARG A 10 0.24 9.08 -5.44
C ARG A 10 -0.29 7.65 -5.46
N ILE A 11 0.33 6.76 -6.23
CA ILE A 11 -0.20 5.42 -6.52
C ILE A 11 0.35 4.35 -5.57
N LEU A 12 1.63 4.48 -5.16
CA LEU A 12 2.38 3.45 -4.44
C LEU A 12 2.61 3.80 -2.97
N ASN A 13 2.52 5.07 -2.57
CA ASN A 13 2.65 5.48 -1.17
C ASN A 13 1.36 5.19 -0.36
N LYS A 14 0.99 3.91 -0.27
CA LYS A 14 -0.22 3.40 0.40
C LYS A 14 0.10 2.09 1.13
N LEU A 15 -0.70 1.81 2.16
CA LEU A 15 -0.67 0.54 2.86
C LEU A 15 -1.79 -0.38 2.38
N ILE A 16 -1.54 -1.68 2.31
CA ILE A 16 -2.48 -2.72 1.90
C ILE A 16 -2.76 -3.62 3.09
N CYS A 17 -4.03 -3.82 3.42
CA CYS A 17 -4.41 -4.75 4.48
C CYS A 17 -4.13 -6.20 4.08
N MET A 18 -3.42 -6.94 4.92
CA MET A 18 -3.10 -8.36 4.65
C MET A 18 -4.30 -9.31 4.82
N ARG A 19 -5.40 -8.84 5.42
CA ARG A 19 -6.64 -9.62 5.61
C ARG A 19 -7.66 -9.41 4.50
N CYS A 20 -7.86 -8.17 4.05
CA CYS A 20 -8.95 -7.81 3.13
C CYS A 20 -8.50 -7.06 1.87
N ASN A 21 -7.19 -6.84 1.69
CA ASN A 21 -6.59 -6.14 0.56
C ASN A 21 -7.05 -4.68 0.33
N ALA A 22 -7.75 -4.08 1.29
CA ALA A 22 -8.10 -2.66 1.23
C ALA A 22 -6.86 -1.74 1.23
N ARG A 23 -6.95 -0.63 0.49
CA ARG A 23 -5.94 0.44 0.44
C ARG A 23 -6.17 1.43 1.59
N ASN A 24 -5.13 1.65 2.39
CA ASN A 24 -5.10 2.51 3.55
C ASN A 24 -4.05 3.62 3.39
N PRO A 25 -4.23 4.78 4.04
CA PRO A 25 -3.21 5.81 4.09
C PRO A 25 -1.94 5.32 4.81
N GLN A 26 -0.79 5.95 4.55
CA GLN A 26 0.50 5.59 5.15
C GLN A 26 0.53 5.70 6.68
N ARG A 27 -0.26 6.63 7.23
CA ARG A 27 -0.39 6.86 8.68
C ARG A 27 -1.48 6.02 9.35
N ALA A 28 -1.95 4.95 8.71
CA ALA A 28 -2.99 4.11 9.28
C ALA A 28 -2.39 3.04 10.20
N ASP A 29 -2.85 2.98 11.44
CA ASP A 29 -2.48 1.91 12.38
C ASP A 29 -3.36 0.65 12.19
N GLN A 30 -4.52 0.81 11.54
CA GLN A 30 -5.47 -0.27 11.28
C GLN A 30 -6.23 -0.09 9.97
N CYS A 31 -6.72 -1.21 9.42
CA CYS A 31 -7.51 -1.22 8.20
C CYS A 31 -8.85 -0.52 8.41
N ARG A 32 -9.11 0.55 7.63
CA ARG A 32 -10.38 1.31 7.70
C ARG A 32 -11.63 0.51 7.35
N LYS A 33 -11.46 -0.67 6.71
CA LYS A 33 -12.57 -1.53 6.29
C LYS A 33 -12.90 -2.64 7.30
N CYS A 34 -11.87 -3.28 7.88
CA CYS A 34 -12.06 -4.50 8.67
C CYS A 34 -11.42 -4.46 10.06
N GLY A 35 -10.80 -3.34 10.46
CA GLY A 35 -10.15 -3.17 11.76
C GLY A 35 -8.84 -3.96 11.95
N TYR A 36 -8.39 -4.73 10.96
CA TYR A 36 -7.16 -5.51 11.08
C TYR A 36 -5.91 -4.61 11.14
N GLY A 37 -5.02 -4.86 12.10
CA GLY A 37 -3.84 -4.02 12.38
C GLY A 37 -2.64 -4.26 11.45
N ASN A 38 -2.50 -5.46 10.86
CA ASN A 38 -1.32 -5.73 10.01
C ASN A 38 -1.54 -5.22 8.58
N LEU A 39 -0.90 -4.09 8.29
CA LEU A 39 -0.88 -3.44 6.99
C LEU A 39 0.53 -3.50 6.40
N ARG A 40 0.64 -3.87 5.13
CA ARG A 40 1.92 -3.92 4.41
C ARG A 40 2.05 -2.73 3.46
N PRO A 41 3.26 -2.20 3.18
CA PRO A 41 3.45 -1.26 2.10
C PRO A 41 3.10 -1.89 0.74
N LYS A 42 2.53 -1.07 -0.14
CA LYS A 42 2.35 -1.48 -1.55
C LYS A 42 3.73 -1.59 -2.19
N ALA A 43 3.95 -2.68 -2.93
CA ALA A 43 5.22 -2.93 -3.59
C ALA A 43 5.48 -1.85 -4.66
N LYS A 44 6.67 -1.27 -4.64
CA LYS A 44 7.13 -0.32 -5.67
C LYS A 44 7.78 -1.02 -6.85
N GLU A 45 8.37 -2.18 -6.59
CA GLU A 45 8.98 -3.04 -7.60
C GLU A 45 8.17 -4.34 -7.73
N PRO A 46 8.14 -4.95 -8.92
CA PRO A 46 7.54 -6.27 -9.09
C PRO A 46 8.26 -7.27 -8.19
N ARG A 47 7.49 -8.18 -7.58
CA ARG A 47 8.06 -9.31 -6.85
C ARG A 47 8.32 -10.44 -7.83
N SER A 48 9.44 -11.13 -7.68
CA SER A 48 9.70 -12.38 -8.39
C SER A 48 8.55 -13.35 -8.15
N ALA A 49 8.13 -14.04 -9.21
CA ALA A 49 7.10 -15.07 -9.17
C ALA A 49 7.58 -16.31 -8.41
#